data_AF-A0A8H9F7W4-F1
#
_entry.id   AF-A0A8H9F7W4-F1
#
_cell.length_a   1.000
_cell.length_b   1.000
_cell.length_c   1.000
_cell.angle_alpha   90.00
_cell.angle_beta   90.00
_cell.angle_gamma   90.00
#
_symmetry.space_group_name_H-M   'P 1'
#
loop_
_entity.id
_entity.type
_entity.pdbx_description
1 polymer ?
#
loop_
_entity_poly.entity_id
_entity_poly.type
_entity_poly.pdbx_seq_one_letter_code
_entity_poly.pdbx_strand_id
1 'polypeptide(L)'
;MHNATFLNDNKFVAVYHISTKHRFEYWEVTRHGDSWQPVEIGATKGEFMRNNSQVQGIAYDKKRAHIYLAFNDYLFKVNRDGMVLANGRFHTGCEFEGICVNNSHLLINCRRKHGILIP
;
A
#
# COMPACT_ATOMS: atom_id res chain seq x y z
N MET A 1 -11.90 -2.05 1.83
CA MET A 1 -10.83 -2.94 1.34
C MET A 1 -9.61 -2.75 2.25
N HIS A 2 -8.88 -3.82 2.55
CA HIS A 2 -7.77 -3.83 3.50
C HIS A 2 -6.54 -4.46 2.84
N ASN A 3 -5.40 -3.78 2.89
CA ASN A 3 -4.12 -4.36 2.50
C ASN A 3 -3.12 -4.18 3.63
N ALA A 4 -2.15 -5.09 3.73
CA ALA A 4 -1.09 -5.03 4.72
C ALA A 4 0.26 -5.44 4.13
N THR A 5 1.33 -4.94 4.72
CA THR A 5 2.71 -5.34 4.40
C THR A 5 3.45 -5.68 5.68
N PHE A 6 4.02 -6.89 5.73
CA PHE A 6 4.75 -7.36 6.88
C PHE A 6 6.14 -6.74 6.91
N LEU A 7 6.47 -6.18 8.07
CA LEU A 7 7.78 -5.65 8.38
C LEU A 7 8.69 -6.75 8.94
N ASN A 8 8.10 -7.68 9.68
CA ASN A 8 8.68 -8.92 10.21
C ASN A 8 7.53 -9.76 10.78
N ASP A 9 7.85 -10.89 11.41
CA ASP A 9 6.89 -11.85 11.96
C ASP A 9 5.93 -11.25 13.00
N ASN A 10 6.32 -10.15 13.65
CA ASN A 10 5.60 -9.54 14.77
C ASN A 10 5.06 -8.15 14.45
N LYS A 11 5.23 -7.65 13.21
CA LYS A 11 4.88 -6.28 12.88
C LYS A 11 4.47 -6.13 11.44
N PHE A 12 3.36 -5.44 11.19
CA PHE A 12 2.94 -5.06 9.84
C PHE A 12 2.36 -3.65 9.83
N VAL A 13 2.32 -3.05 8.64
CA VAL A 13 1.59 -1.82 8.37
C VAL A 13 0.40 -2.16 7.49
N ALA A 14 -0.78 -1.67 7.85
CA ALA A 14 -2.01 -1.86 7.11
C ALA A 14 -2.59 -0.52 6.64
N VAL A 15 -3.35 -0.59 5.56
CA VAL A 15 -4.18 0.51 5.07
C VAL A 15 -5.64 0.08 5.07
N TYR A 16 -6.49 0.99 5.53
CA TYR A 16 -7.94 0.83 5.50
C TYR A 16 -8.59 2.05 4.85
N HIS A 17 -9.39 1.80 3.80
CA HIS A 17 -10.20 2.84 3.17
C HIS A 17 -11.60 2.88 3.79
N ILE A 18 -11.91 4.01 4.45
CA ILE A 18 -13.24 4.34 4.95
C ILE A 18 -13.93 5.21 3.91
N SER A 19 -14.62 4.55 2.96
CA SER A 19 -15.31 5.23 1.86
C SER A 19 -16.37 6.23 2.34
N THR A 20 -17.09 5.92 3.43
CA THR A 20 -18.12 6.79 4.01
C THR A 20 -17.56 8.09 4.62
N LYS A 21 -16.27 8.13 4.93
CA LYS A 21 -15.57 9.30 5.47
C LYS A 21 -14.56 9.89 4.48
N HIS A 22 -14.48 9.35 3.27
CA HIS A 22 -13.47 9.69 2.27
C HIS A 22 -12.07 9.76 2.88
N ARG A 23 -11.62 8.65 3.48
CA ARG A 23 -10.38 8.62 4.27
C ARG A 23 -9.63 7.30 4.12
N PHE A 24 -8.32 7.37 4.00
CA PHE A 24 -7.42 6.22 4.11
C PHE A 24 -6.67 6.31 5.43
N GLU A 25 -6.83 5.32 6.28
CA GLU A 25 -6.12 5.21 7.56
C GLU A 25 -4.96 4.24 7.45
N TYR A 26 -3.86 4.59 8.09
CA TYR A 26 -2.65 3.78 8.16
C TYR A 26 -2.49 3.28 9.59
N TRP A 27 -2.28 1.98 9.73
CA TRP A 27 -2.23 1.31 11.02
C TRP A 27 -0.92 0.55 11.14
N GLU A 28 -0.21 0.77 12.23
CA GLU A 28 0.88 -0.11 12.64
C GLU A 28 0.33 -1.15 13.61
N VAL A 29 0.54 -2.42 13.31
CA VAL A 29 0.04 -3.50 14.15
C VAL A 29 1.21 -4.33 14.64
N THR A 30 1.36 -4.42 15.95
CA THR A 30 2.47 -5.13 16.61
C THR A 30 1.93 -6.29 17.44
N ARG A 31 2.57 -7.45 17.34
CA ARG A 31 2.24 -8.64 18.13
C ARG A 31 2.90 -8.57 19.50
N HIS A 32 2.12 -8.80 20.55
CA HIS A 32 2.55 -8.98 21.93
C HIS A 32 1.98 -10.30 22.47
N GLY A 33 2.83 -11.33 22.60
CA GLY A 33 2.36 -12.69 22.88
C GLY A 33 1.41 -13.16 21.79
N ASP A 34 0.19 -13.54 22.16
CA ASP A 34 -0.85 -13.98 21.21
C ASP A 34 -1.84 -12.90 20.80
N SER A 35 -1.56 -11.64 21.15
CA SER A 35 -2.42 -10.51 20.83
C SER A 35 -1.77 -9.57 19.82
N TRP A 36 -2.57 -9.06 18.88
CA TRP A 36 -2.17 -8.00 17.95
C TRP A 36 -2.71 -6.66 18.44
N GLN A 37 -1.82 -5.67 18.58
CA GLN A 37 -2.13 -4.34 19.07
C GLN A 37 -2.04 -3.33 17.92
N PRO A 38 -3.19 -2.83 17.40
CA PRO A 38 -3.21 -1.84 16.33
C PRO A 38 -3.07 -0.41 16.87
N VAL A 39 -2.30 0.41 16.18
CA VAL A 39 -2.15 1.85 16.45
C VAL A 39 -2.29 2.61 15.13
N GLU A 40 -3.21 3.59 15.06
CA GLU A 40 -3.31 4.49 13.91
C GLU A 40 -2.06 5.37 13.88
N ILE A 41 -1.32 5.35 12.77
CA ILE A 41 -0.08 6.11 12.61
C ILE A 41 -0.24 7.33 11.72
N GLY A 42 -1.37 7.45 11.01
CA GLY A 42 -1.67 8.58 10.14
C GLY A 42 -2.87 8.32 9.25
N ALA A 43 -3.29 9.35 8.52
CA ALA A 43 -4.36 9.20 7.55
C ALA A 43 -4.36 10.26 6.45
N THR A 44 -4.75 9.85 5.25
CA THR A 44 -5.01 10.77 4.14
C THR A 44 -6.51 11.03 4.03
N LYS A 45 -6.90 12.31 4.03
CA LYS A 45 -8.28 12.73 3.72
C LYS A 45 -8.47 12.84 2.21
N GLY A 46 -9.64 12.45 1.73
CA GLY A 46 -10.01 12.41 0.32
C GLY A 46 -9.87 11.03 -0.30
N GLU A 47 -10.06 11.00 -1.62
CA GLU A 47 -9.90 9.81 -2.45
C GLU A 47 -8.61 9.90 -3.26
N PHE A 48 -7.83 8.81 -3.32
CA PHE A 48 -6.68 8.72 -4.21
C PHE A 48 -7.10 8.58 -5.68
N MET A 49 -8.21 7.88 -5.93
CA MET A 49 -8.69 7.52 -7.25
C MET A 49 -10.16 7.92 -7.42
N ARG A 50 -10.49 8.61 -8.52
CA ARG A 50 -11.87 9.07 -8.80
C ARG A 50 -12.82 7.96 -9.23
N ASN A 51 -12.29 6.82 -9.67
CA ASN A 51 -13.04 5.67 -10.17
C ASN A 51 -13.28 4.60 -9.10
N ASN A 52 -13.08 4.93 -7.81
CA ASN A 52 -13.14 4.00 -6.68
C ASN A 52 -12.22 2.77 -6.87
N SER A 53 -11.11 2.92 -7.60
CA SER A 53 -10.12 1.84 -7.72
C SER A 53 -9.61 1.48 -6.32
N GLN A 54 -9.55 0.18 -6.10
CA GLN A 54 -9.16 -0.43 -4.85
C GLN A 54 -7.63 -0.46 -4.72
N VAL A 55 -7.12 -0.40 -3.49
CA VAL A 55 -5.67 -0.51 -3.24
C VAL A 55 -5.20 -1.91 -3.69
N GLN A 56 -4.33 -1.98 -4.69
CA GLN A 56 -3.80 -3.26 -5.17
C GLN A 56 -2.52 -3.68 -4.44
N GLY A 57 -1.78 -2.71 -3.88
CA GLY A 57 -0.57 -3.01 -3.15
C GLY A 57 -0.21 -1.94 -2.13
N ILE A 58 0.47 -2.38 -1.06
CA ILE A 58 1.07 -1.51 -0.05
C ILE A 58 2.50 -1.97 0.21
N ALA A 59 3.41 -1.01 0.35
CA ALA A 59 4.76 -1.25 0.84
C ALA A 59 5.17 -0.15 1.83
N TYR A 60 6.09 -0.49 2.74
CA TYR A 60 6.56 0.44 3.76
C TYR A 60 8.10 0.50 3.79
N ASP A 61 8.63 1.70 3.63
CA ASP A 61 10.06 1.98 3.78
C ASP A 61 10.35 2.42 5.21
N LYS A 62 10.82 1.49 6.03
CA LYS A 62 11.15 1.73 7.44
C LYS A 62 12.19 2.83 7.63
N LYS A 63 13.19 2.94 6.74
CA LYS A 63 14.29 3.90 6.89
C LYS A 63 13.82 5.33 6.70
N ARG A 64 12.81 5.52 5.85
CA ARG A 64 12.28 6.85 5.49
C ARG A 64 10.89 7.13 6.05
N ALA A 65 10.28 6.17 6.76
CA ALA A 65 8.90 6.23 7.22
C ALA A 65 7.91 6.63 6.12
N HIS A 66 8.07 6.03 4.93
CA HIS A 66 7.19 6.24 3.79
C HIS A 66 6.30 5.02 3.53
N ILE A 67 5.04 5.29 3.22
CA ILE A 67 4.06 4.33 2.76
C ILE A 67 3.91 4.51 1.26
N TYR A 68 3.91 3.41 0.52
CA TYR A 68 3.59 3.38 -0.90
C TYR A 68 2.27 2.68 -1.11
N LEU A 69 1.39 3.28 -1.91
CA LEU A 69 0.11 2.70 -2.31
C LEU A 69 0.06 2.57 -3.82
N ALA A 70 -0.32 1.38 -4.30
CA ALA A 70 -0.49 1.06 -5.71
C ALA A 70 -1.98 0.93 -6.06
N PHE A 71 -2.39 1.58 -7.15
CA PHE A 71 -3.74 1.54 -7.72
C PHE A 71 -3.65 1.44 -9.25
N ASN A 72 -4.06 0.33 -9.86
CA ASN A 72 -3.93 0.08 -11.29
C ASN A 72 -2.49 0.32 -11.78
N ASP A 73 -2.26 1.43 -12.46
CA ASP A 73 -0.98 1.91 -12.99
C ASP A 73 -0.47 3.19 -12.26
N TYR A 74 -1.11 3.57 -11.15
CA TYR A 74 -0.75 4.71 -10.30
C TYR A 74 -0.04 4.27 -9.03
N LEU A 75 0.97 5.04 -8.66
CA LEU A 75 1.70 4.90 -7.41
C LEU A 75 1.66 6.20 -6.63
N PHE A 76 1.33 6.09 -5.35
CA PHE A 76 1.37 7.19 -4.40
C PHE A 76 2.42 6.92 -3.35
N LYS A 77 3.19 7.96 -3.01
CA LYS A 77 4.11 7.98 -1.90
C LYS A 77 3.54 8.90 -0.83
N VAL A 78 3.39 8.37 0.37
CA VAL A 78 2.74 9.01 1.51
C VAL A 78 3.72 8.98 2.69
N ASN A 79 3.80 10.05 3.48
CA ASN A 79 4.56 10.00 4.73
C ASN A 79 3.74 9.25 5.80
N ARG A 80 4.37 8.92 6.94
CA ARG A 80 3.70 8.18 8.01
C ARG A 80 2.42 8.85 8.51
N ASP A 81 2.39 10.18 8.56
CA ASP A 81 1.24 10.97 9.05
C ASP A 81 0.06 11.02 8.06
N GLY A 82 0.27 10.58 6.81
CA GLY A 82 -0.77 10.52 5.78
C GLY A 82 -0.75 11.67 4.76
N MET A 83 0.31 12.47 4.72
CA MET A 83 0.53 13.48 3.68
C MET A 83 1.06 12.83 2.40
N VAL A 84 0.40 13.09 1.27
CA VAL A 84 0.88 12.66 -0.05
C VAL A 84 2.11 13.47 -0.42
N LEU A 85 3.25 12.82 -0.53
CA LEU A 85 4.54 13.43 -0.87
C LEU A 85 4.77 13.48 -2.38
N ALA A 86 4.32 12.45 -3.08
CA ALA A 86 4.45 12.34 -4.53
C ALA A 86 3.42 11.35 -5.07
N ASN A 87 3.08 11.49 -6.34
CA ASN A 87 2.29 10.52 -7.08
C ASN A 87 2.74 10.48 -8.54
N GLY A 88 2.48 9.38 -9.22
CA GLY A 88 2.80 9.23 -10.62
C GLY A 88 2.05 8.07 -11.26
N ARG A 89 1.82 8.20 -12.56
CA ARG A 89 1.25 7.16 -13.40
C ARG A 89 2.38 6.50 -14.20
N PHE A 90 2.42 5.17 -14.19
CA PHE A 90 3.43 4.38 -14.87
C PHE A 90 2.78 3.67 -16.05
N HIS A 91 3.16 4.01 -17.28
CA HIS A 91 2.66 3.34 -18.47
C HIS A 91 3.37 1.99 -18.65
N THR A 92 3.07 1.03 -17.79
CA THR A 92 3.65 -0.33 -17.80
C THR A 92 2.94 -1.25 -18.79
N GLY A 93 1.76 -0.86 -19.32
CA GLY A 93 0.92 -1.72 -20.15
C GLY A 93 0.23 -2.86 -19.39
N CYS A 94 0.33 -2.86 -18.06
CA CYS A 94 -0.17 -3.88 -17.16
C CYS A 94 -0.52 -3.29 -15.79
N GLU A 95 -1.50 -3.89 -15.09
CA GLU A 95 -1.86 -3.47 -13.73
C GLU A 95 -0.80 -3.98 -12.72
N PHE A 96 -0.59 -3.20 -11.66
CA PHE A 96 0.22 -3.62 -10.53
C PHE A 96 -0.43 -4.82 -9.82
N GLU A 97 0.36 -5.88 -9.60
CA GLU A 97 -0.08 -7.04 -8.80
C GLU A 97 0.48 -7.03 -7.38
N GLY A 98 1.56 -6.28 -7.17
CA GLY A 98 2.19 -6.16 -5.88
C GLY A 98 3.34 -5.16 -5.90
N ILE A 99 3.64 -4.62 -4.74
CA ILE A 99 4.78 -3.74 -4.51
C ILE A 99 5.50 -4.16 -3.22
N CYS A 100 6.81 -3.97 -3.16
CA CYS A 100 7.57 -4.14 -1.94
C CYS A 100 8.73 -3.14 -1.88
N VAL A 101 9.28 -2.94 -0.68
CA VAL A 101 10.49 -2.11 -0.50
C VAL A 101 11.62 -3.02 -0.05
N ASN A 102 12.74 -2.97 -0.76
CA ASN A 102 13.99 -3.59 -0.36
C ASN A 102 15.08 -2.52 -0.27
N ASN A 103 15.70 -2.34 0.89
CA ASN A 103 16.75 -1.33 1.10
C ASN A 103 16.39 0.09 0.62
N SER A 104 15.13 0.51 0.83
CA SER A 104 14.59 1.80 0.35
C SER A 104 14.47 1.94 -1.18
N HIS A 105 14.65 0.86 -1.92
CA HIS A 105 14.27 0.73 -3.32
C HIS A 105 12.88 0.10 -3.41
N LEU A 106 11.96 0.77 -4.11
CA LEU A 106 10.64 0.24 -4.40
C LEU A 106 10.74 -0.72 -5.58
N LEU A 107 10.24 -1.94 -5.39
CA LEU A 107 10.10 -2.96 -6.40
C LEU A 107 8.60 -3.11 -6.71
N ILE A 108 8.28 -3.23 -7.99
CA ILE A 108 6.90 -3.31 -8.48
C ILE A 108 6.79 -4.58 -9.33
N ASN A 109 5.83 -5.43 -8.98
CA ASN A 109 5.44 -6.56 -9.81
C ASN A 109 4.19 -6.20 -10.63
N CYS A 110 4.19 -6.62 -11.88
CA CYS A 110 3.22 -6.24 -12.88
C CYS A 110 2.60 -7.48 -13.53
N ARG A 111 1.28 -7.48 -13.72
CA ARG A 111 0.58 -8.58 -14.39
C ARG A 111 0.96 -8.65 -15.87
N ARG A 112 1.73 -9.66 -16.29
CA ARG A 112 1.87 -9.92 -17.72
C ARG A 112 0.53 -10.40 -18.27
N LYS A 113 -0.06 -9.69 -19.24
CA LYS A 113 -1.17 -10.22 -20.04
C LYS A 113 -0.63 -11.29 -20.98
N HIS A 114 -0.47 -12.54 -20.55
CA HIS A 114 -0.31 -13.68 -21.47
C HIS A 114 -1.19 -14.84 -20.99
N GLY A 115 -1.95 -15.40 -21.94
CA GLY A 115 -2.89 -16.49 -21.72
C GLY A 115 -2.23 -17.73 -21.13
N ILE A 116 -3.09 -18.54 -20.53
CA ILE A 116 -2.79 -19.86 -20.03
C ILE A 116 -2.13 -20.70 -21.14
N LEU A 117 -0.92 -21.20 -20.89
CA LEU A 117 -0.45 -22.47 -21.43
C LEU A 117 -0.16 -23.35 -20.21
N ILE A 118 -1.12 -24.22 -19.90
CA ILE A 118 -0.89 -25.38 -19.02
C ILE A 118 -0.17 -26.41 -19.89
N PRO A 119 0.98 -26.96 -19.49
CA PRO A 119 1.41 -28.26 -20.01
C PRO A 119 0.49 -29.38 -19.52
#